data_AF-Q4RX91-F1
#
_entry.id   AF-Q4RX91-F1
#
_cell.length_a   1.000
_cell.length_b   1.000
_cell.length_c   1.000
_cell.angle_alpha   90.00
_cell.angle_beta   90.00
_cell.angle_gamma   90.00
#
_symmetry.space_group_name_H-M   'P 1'
#
loop_
_entity.id
_entity.type
_entity.pdbx_description
1 polymer ?
#
loop_
_entity_poly.entity_id
_entity_poly.type
_entity_poly.pdbx_seq_one_letter_code
_entity_poly.pdbx_strand_id
1 'polypeptide(L)'
;MKLLLPFLLLTLRLSSGYHSPLNDFQRSEGRELVPTSWNSARVTLLSGLNLEECAQRCAQSLDCRAFNYETRPVVTCKHLPWVGDGSNAEVKRNVNCDLYEKKGKAGMTVEIGPRPQARS
;
A
#
# COMPACT_ATOMS: atom_id res chain seq x y z
N MET A 1 -9.28 33.71 -36.74
CA MET A 1 -9.66 32.71 -35.72
C MET A 1 -9.04 31.32 -35.98
N LYS A 2 -7.70 31.22 -36.09
CA LYS A 2 -6.99 29.92 -36.30
C LYS A 2 -5.95 29.61 -35.21
N LEU A 3 -5.88 30.44 -34.16
CA LEU A 3 -4.90 30.34 -33.07
C LEU A 3 -5.41 29.59 -31.83
N LEU A 4 -6.65 29.08 -31.85
CA LEU A 4 -7.26 28.39 -30.69
C LEU A 4 -6.89 26.89 -30.64
N LEU A 5 -6.59 26.26 -31.77
CA LEU A 5 -6.21 24.85 -31.84
C LEU A 5 -4.89 24.51 -31.10
N PRO A 6 -3.79 25.27 -31.20
CA PRO A 6 -2.56 24.94 -30.47
C PRO A 6 -2.73 25.10 -28.95
N PHE A 7 -3.62 26.00 -28.51
CA PHE A 7 -3.91 26.21 -27.08
C PHE A 7 -4.67 25.03 -26.46
N LEU A 8 -5.61 24.44 -27.22
CA LEU A 8 -6.37 23.26 -26.80
C LEU A 8 -5.48 21.99 -26.76
N LEU A 9 -4.49 21.88 -27.65
CA LEU A 9 -3.55 20.76 -27.63
C LEU A 9 -2.54 20.85 -26.48
N LEU A 10 -2.24 22.06 -26.00
CA LEU A 10 -1.34 22.27 -24.86
C LEU A 10 -1.98 21.85 -23.53
N THR A 11 -3.30 22.03 -23.37
CA THR A 11 -4.02 21.68 -22.13
C THR A 11 -4.18 20.17 -21.94
N LEU A 12 -4.36 19.39 -23.02
CA LEU A 12 -4.41 17.92 -22.94
C LEU A 12 -3.08 17.28 -22.53
N ARG A 13 -1.94 17.95 -22.76
CA ARG A 13 -0.61 17.43 -22.39
C ARG A 13 -0.27 17.65 -20.91
N LEU A 14 -1.00 18.53 -20.22
CA LEU A 14 -0.73 18.90 -18.83
C LEU A 14 -1.70 18.31 -17.81
N SER A 15 -2.74 17.60 -18.26
CA SER A 15 -3.59 16.81 -17.37
C SER A 15 -2.92 15.48 -17.02
N SER A 16 -1.79 15.54 -16.30
CA SER A 16 -1.43 14.41 -15.45
C SER A 16 -2.48 14.38 -14.35
N GLY A 17 -3.56 13.63 -14.58
CA GLY A 17 -4.67 13.54 -13.63
C GLY A 17 -4.14 13.18 -12.25
N TYR A 18 -4.53 13.95 -11.23
CA TYR A 18 -4.16 13.66 -9.85
C TYR A 18 -4.68 12.26 -9.49
N HIS A 19 -3.77 11.31 -9.34
CA HIS A 19 -4.10 9.96 -8.91
C HIS A 19 -3.85 9.86 -7.41
N SER A 20 -4.92 9.81 -6.61
CA SER A 20 -4.76 9.59 -5.16
C SER A 20 -4.14 8.21 -4.92
N PRO A 21 -3.05 8.12 -4.12
CA PRO A 21 -2.42 6.85 -3.76
C PRO A 21 -3.37 5.85 -3.10
N LEU A 22 -4.45 6.33 -2.47
CA LEU A 22 -5.46 5.48 -1.83
C LEU A 22 -6.19 4.57 -2.81
N ASN A 23 -6.23 4.94 -4.09
CA ASN A 23 -6.87 4.13 -5.13
C ASN A 23 -6.15 2.80 -5.39
N ASP A 24 -4.87 2.70 -5.03
CA ASP A 24 -4.09 1.47 -5.13
C ASP A 24 -4.43 0.45 -4.03
N PHE A 25 -5.33 0.79 -3.10
CA PHE A 25 -5.65 -0.03 -1.94
C PHE A 25 -7.11 -0.41 -1.87
N GLN A 26 -7.38 -1.59 -1.32
CA GLN A 26 -8.68 -2.00 -0.82
C GLN A 26 -8.77 -1.64 0.66
N ARG A 27 -9.75 -0.81 1.04
CA ARG A 27 -9.99 -0.43 2.44
C ARG A 27 -10.93 -1.44 3.11
N SER A 28 -10.63 -1.74 4.37
CA SER A 28 -11.48 -2.47 5.31
C SER A 28 -11.65 -1.62 6.57
N GLU A 29 -12.83 -1.04 6.75
CA GLU A 29 -13.13 -0.10 7.84
C GLU A 29 -13.28 -0.80 9.19
N GLY A 30 -12.72 -0.22 10.26
CA GLY A 30 -12.81 -0.75 11.62
C GLY A 30 -12.12 -2.11 11.78
N ARG A 31 -11.12 -2.37 10.94
CA ARG A 31 -10.33 -3.59 10.88
C ARG A 31 -8.85 -3.25 10.90
N GLU A 32 -8.08 -4.16 11.46
CA GLU A 32 -6.62 -4.09 11.45
C GLU A 32 -6.04 -5.44 11.07
N LEU A 33 -4.85 -5.41 10.47
CA LEU A 33 -4.05 -6.60 10.25
C LEU A 33 -3.05 -6.75 11.40
N VAL A 34 -3.21 -7.77 12.23
CA VAL A 34 -2.37 -8.00 13.41
C VAL A 34 -1.36 -9.10 13.08
N PRO A 35 -0.04 -8.80 13.13
CA PRO A 35 0.97 -9.83 12.91
C PRO A 35 0.93 -10.90 13.99
N THR A 36 1.29 -12.12 13.60
CA THR A 36 1.67 -13.17 14.54
C THR A 36 2.87 -12.73 15.39
N SER A 37 3.03 -13.31 16.59
CA SER A 37 4.07 -12.90 17.56
C SER A 37 5.48 -12.83 16.96
N TRP A 38 5.84 -13.81 16.12
CA TRP A 38 7.14 -13.92 15.46
C TRP A 38 7.33 -12.96 14.26
N ASN A 39 6.26 -12.35 13.74
CA ASN A 39 6.34 -11.36 12.67
C ASN A 39 6.26 -9.90 13.15
N SER A 40 6.03 -9.66 14.45
CA SER A 40 5.86 -8.32 15.01
C SER A 40 7.01 -7.35 14.65
N ALA A 41 8.25 -7.85 14.61
CA ALA A 41 9.45 -7.07 14.29
C ALA A 41 9.51 -6.55 12.84
N ARG A 42 8.68 -7.08 11.93
CA ARG A 42 8.66 -6.71 10.50
C ARG A 42 7.62 -5.63 10.19
N VAL A 43 6.91 -5.11 11.19
CA VAL A 43 6.02 -3.94 11.04
C VAL A 43 6.85 -2.67 11.09
N THR A 44 6.66 -1.79 10.10
CA THR A 44 7.30 -0.46 10.09
C THR A 44 6.34 0.59 10.62
N LEU A 45 6.69 1.20 11.74
CA LEU A 45 5.92 2.25 12.40
C LEU A 45 6.30 3.63 11.87
N LEU A 46 5.33 4.39 11.38
CA LEU A 46 5.50 5.75 10.88
C LEU A 46 4.50 6.67 11.60
N SER A 47 5.01 7.57 12.43
CA SER A 47 4.20 8.52 13.18
C SER A 47 4.03 9.84 12.43
N GLY A 48 2.91 10.52 12.65
CA GLY A 48 2.66 11.87 12.14
C GLY A 48 2.36 11.97 10.65
N LEU A 49 2.23 10.85 9.94
CA LEU A 49 1.77 10.83 8.55
C LEU A 49 0.26 10.93 8.49
N ASN A 50 -0.25 11.74 7.57
CA ASN A 50 -1.65 11.65 7.21
C ASN A 50 -1.94 10.39 6.36
N LEU A 51 -3.21 10.14 6.09
CA LEU A 51 -3.66 8.94 5.39
C LEU A 51 -3.09 8.83 3.96
N GLU A 52 -3.09 9.92 3.19
CA GLU A 52 -2.56 9.91 1.81
C GLU A 52 -1.04 9.72 1.80
N GLU A 53 -0.31 10.34 2.73
CA GLU A 53 1.14 10.16 2.86
C GLU A 53 1.50 8.71 3.24
N CYS A 54 0.74 8.11 4.15
CA CYS A 54 0.90 6.71 4.53
C CYS A 54 0.70 5.78 3.32
N ALA A 55 -0.36 6.03 2.54
CA ALA A 55 -0.66 5.30 1.31
C ALA A 55 0.41 5.51 0.23
N GLN A 56 0.87 6.74 0.02
CA GLN A 56 1.90 7.07 -0.95
C GLN A 56 3.20 6.33 -0.67
N ARG A 57 3.67 6.34 0.58
CA ARG A 57 4.89 5.63 0.97
C ARG A 57 4.73 4.11 0.83
N CYS A 58 3.56 3.56 1.17
CA CYS A 58 3.31 2.12 0.98
C CYS A 58 3.21 1.74 -0.51
N ALA A 59 2.61 2.58 -1.34
CA ALA A 59 2.50 2.36 -2.77
C ALA A 59 3.88 2.30 -3.44
N GLN A 60 4.80 3.18 -3.02
CA GLN A 60 6.17 3.25 -3.52
C GLN A 60 7.10 2.15 -2.95
N SER A 61 6.78 1.61 -1.78
CA SER A 61 7.55 0.51 -1.19
C SER A 61 7.25 -0.83 -1.88
N LEU A 62 8.31 -1.59 -2.18
CA LEU A 62 8.21 -2.96 -2.69
C LEU A 62 7.84 -3.94 -1.58
N ASP A 63 8.29 -3.68 -0.36
CA ASP A 63 8.03 -4.53 0.79
C ASP A 63 6.64 -4.29 1.37
N CYS A 64 6.06 -3.10 1.21
CA CYS A 64 4.74 -2.81 1.76
C CYS A 64 3.63 -3.47 0.92
N ARG A 65 2.87 -4.37 1.57
CA ARG A 65 1.70 -5.04 1.00
C ARG A 65 0.39 -4.52 1.57
N ALA A 66 0.40 -4.00 2.79
CA ALA A 66 -0.74 -3.38 3.43
C ALA A 66 -0.28 -2.31 4.43
N PHE A 67 -1.19 -1.45 4.89
CA PHE A 67 -0.96 -0.61 6.05
C PHE A 67 -2.19 -0.55 6.96
N ASN A 68 -1.95 -0.50 8.27
CA ASN A 68 -2.95 -0.11 9.26
C ASN A 68 -2.82 1.41 9.50
N TYR A 69 -3.95 2.11 9.47
CA TYR A 69 -4.02 3.53 9.83
C TYR A 69 -4.85 3.70 11.09
N GLU A 70 -4.15 3.81 12.22
CA GLU A 70 -4.75 4.02 13.54
C GLU A 70 -5.00 5.51 13.76
N THR A 71 -6.20 5.86 14.22
CA THR A 71 -6.63 7.25 14.44
C THR A 71 -6.67 7.62 15.92
N ARG A 72 -6.66 6.64 16.83
CA ARG A 72 -6.65 6.82 18.28
C ARG A 72 -5.74 5.78 18.95
N PRO A 73 -5.06 6.13 20.06
CA PRO A 73 -5.05 7.45 20.70
C PRO A 73 -4.24 8.50 19.93
N VAL A 74 -3.31 8.07 19.08
CA VAL A 74 -2.46 8.93 18.25
C VAL A 74 -2.44 8.40 16.83
N VAL A 75 -2.50 9.30 15.84
CA VAL A 75 -2.43 8.92 14.44
C VAL A 75 -1.13 8.18 14.15
N THR A 76 -1.27 6.94 13.69
CA THR A 76 -0.13 6.03 13.47
C THR A 76 -0.34 5.23 12.20
N CYS A 77 0.66 5.28 11.31
CA CYS A 77 0.73 4.48 10.10
C CYS A 77 1.63 3.27 10.36
N LYS A 78 1.13 2.05 10.17
CA LYS A 78 1.90 0.80 10.32
C LYS A 78 1.96 0.09 8.99
N HIS A 79 3.10 0.12 8.31
CA HIS A 79 3.31 -0.65 7.07
C HIS A 79 3.56 -2.12 7.39
N LEU A 80 2.91 -3.00 6.65
CA LEU A 80 3.00 -4.45 6.79
C LEU A 80 3.41 -5.10 5.47
N PRO A 81 4.36 -6.06 5.47
CA PRO A 81 4.80 -6.76 4.26
C PRO A 81 3.98 -8.01 3.91
N TRP A 82 2.80 -8.17 4.50
CA TRP A 82 1.88 -9.28 4.29
C TRP A 82 0.44 -8.77 4.15
N VAL A 83 -0.45 -9.68 3.75
CA VAL A 83 -1.90 -9.50 3.65
C VAL A 83 -2.61 -10.40 4.66
N GLY A 84 -3.93 -10.32 4.77
CA GLY A 84 -4.75 -11.18 5.63
C GLY A 84 -4.85 -12.64 5.18
N ASP A 85 -3.73 -13.37 5.15
CA ASP A 85 -3.65 -14.77 4.71
C ASP A 85 -3.74 -15.82 5.84
N GLY A 86 -3.76 -15.37 7.10
CA GLY A 86 -3.80 -16.24 8.28
C GLY A 86 -2.47 -16.93 8.64
N SER A 87 -1.44 -16.84 7.78
CA SER A 87 -0.12 -17.43 8.03
C SER A 87 0.81 -16.43 8.72
N ASN A 88 0.81 -15.19 8.24
CA ASN A 88 1.70 -14.14 8.76
C ASN A 88 0.97 -13.20 9.71
N ALA A 89 -0.31 -12.94 9.43
CA ALA A 89 -1.15 -12.05 10.18
C ALA A 89 -2.63 -12.42 10.09
N GLU A 90 -3.38 -11.95 11.07
CA GLU A 90 -4.82 -12.14 11.18
C GLU A 90 -5.53 -10.79 11.07
N VAL A 91 -6.67 -10.76 10.36
CA VAL A 91 -7.52 -9.57 10.36
C VAL A 91 -8.39 -9.58 11.61
N LYS A 92 -8.26 -8.54 12.45
CA LYS A 92 -9.07 -8.36 13.67
C LYS A 92 -9.93 -7.12 13.58
N ARG A 93 -10.96 -7.06 14.43
CA ARG A 93 -11.81 -5.87 14.58
C ARG A 93 -11.09 -4.84 15.46
N ASN A 94 -10.93 -3.63 14.96
CA ASN A 94 -10.44 -2.49 15.71
C ASN A 94 -11.08 -1.21 15.17
N VAL A 95 -12.02 -0.63 15.91
CA VAL A 95 -12.77 0.57 15.47
C VAL A 95 -11.90 1.84 15.38
N ASN A 96 -10.72 1.82 15.98
CA ASN A 96 -9.78 2.94 15.92
C ASN A 96 -8.82 2.83 14.73
N CYS A 97 -8.93 1.77 13.92
CA CYS A 97 -8.03 1.47 12.83
C CYS A 97 -8.78 1.08 11.57
N ASP A 98 -8.26 1.53 10.44
CA ASP A 98 -8.64 1.03 9.13
C ASP A 98 -7.47 0.31 8.47
N LEU A 99 -7.77 -0.81 7.82
CA LEU A 99 -6.81 -1.63 7.08
C LEU A 99 -6.88 -1.28 5.60
N TYR A 100 -5.73 -1.07 4.97
CA TYR A 100 -5.58 -0.79 3.54
C TYR A 100 -4.64 -1.83 2.92
N GLU A 101 -5.18 -2.75 2.15
CA GLU A 101 -4.42 -3.79 1.47
C GLU A 101 -4.14 -3.38 0.02
N LYS A 102 -2.89 -3.46 -0.42
CA LYS A 102 -2.48 -3.07 -1.76
C LYS A 102 -3.16 -4.00 -2.76
N LYS A 103 -3.87 -3.43 -3.73
CA LYS A 103 -4.43 -4.20 -4.84
C LYS A 103 -3.26 -4.83 -5.60
N GLY A 104 -3.33 -6.14 -5.80
CA GLY A 104 -2.33 -6.84 -6.60
C GLY A 104 -2.33 -6.26 -8.01
N LYS A 105 -1.25 -5.60 -8.43
CA LYS A 105 -1.00 -5.44 -9.86
C LYS A 105 -0.75 -6.85 -10.39
N ALA A 106 -1.65 -7.36 -11.22
CA ALA A 106 -1.41 -8.60 -11.95
C ALA A 106 -0.08 -8.45 -12.69
N GLY A 107 0.96 -9.16 -12.27
CA GLY A 107 2.27 -9.15 -12.96
C GLY A 107 3.53 -8.97 -12.11
N MET A 108 3.50 -9.05 -10.78
CA MET A 108 4.74 -9.27 -10.00
C MET A 108 4.73 -10.65 -9.34
N THR A 109 4.55 -11.69 -10.14
CA THR A 109 5.18 -12.98 -9.85
C THR A 109 6.67 -12.76 -10.00
N VAL A 110 7.39 -12.72 -8.88
CA VAL A 110 8.82 -13.00 -8.90
C VAL A 110 8.95 -14.43 -9.40
N GLU A 111 9.29 -14.60 -10.68
CA GLU A 111 9.77 -15.87 -11.22
C GLU A 111 11.02 -16.24 -10.39
N ILE A 112 10.83 -17.04 -9.34
CA ILE A 112 11.93 -17.68 -8.63
C ILE A 112 12.43 -18.77 -9.59
N GLY A 113 13.38 -18.42 -10.45
CA GLY A 113 14.08 -19.38 -11.29
C GLY A 113 14.68 -20.52 -10.44
N PRO A 114 14.77 -21.75 -10.99
CA PRO A 114 15.19 -22.90 -10.21
C PRO A 114 16.62 -22.74 -9.70
N ARG A 115 16.81 -23.10 -8.42
CA ARG A 115 18.10 -23.17 -7.73
C ARG A 115 19.11 -23.98 -8.55
N PRO A 116 20.33 -23.48 -8.84
CA PRO A 116 21.34 -24.30 -9.50
C PRO A 116 21.69 -25.49 -8.60
N GLN A 117 21.56 -26.69 -9.14
CA GLN A 117 22.00 -27.92 -8.47
C GLN A 117 23.51 -27.89 -8.37
N ALA A 118 24.04 -28.02 -7.15
CA ALA A 118 25.45 -28.27 -6.93
C ALA A 118 25.79 -29.63 -7.53
N ARG A 119 26.69 -29.63 -8.51
CA ARG A 119 27.25 -30.84 -9.12
C ARG A 119 28.32 -31.38 -8.19
N SER A 120 28.14 -32.61 -7.68
CA SER A 120 29.22 -33.43 -7.10
C SER A 120 29.93 -34.19 -8.20
#